data_AF-S6BEI9-F1
#
_entry.id   AF-S6BEI9-F1
#
_cell.length_a   1.000
_cell.length_b   1.000
_cell.length_c   1.000
_cell.angle_alpha   90.00
_cell.angle_beta   90.00
_cell.angle_gamma   90.00
#
_symmetry.space_group_name_H-M   'P 1'
#
loop_
_entity.id
_entity.type
_entity.pdbx_description
1 polymer ?
#
loop_
_entity_poly.entity_id
_entity_poly.type
_entity_poly.pdbx_seq_one_letter_code
_entity_poly.pdbx_strand_id
1 'polypeptide(L)'
;MKFLILVLCAAVVAADPHWKMLDHDEVEVVKKTWNEVKNKETEILAAIFKEHPDIQNKFPMFAGKSLDQLKSSQPFSLHATRIVSFITQYISLLGHDETQPAVKTILNEMGQNHRNRGVTKQQLEEFGSSLMKFMKEHSSWNDKAEHAWHDAMDKMYFVIFSSLDGHPVQ
;
A
#
# COMPACT_ATOMS: atom_id res chain seq x y z
N MET A 1 38.93 -29.90 -37.01
CA MET A 1 37.53 -29.89 -37.50
C MET A 1 36.62 -29.53 -36.33
N LYS A 2 35.85 -28.45 -36.51
CA LYS A 2 34.53 -28.13 -35.92
C LYS A 2 34.33 -28.23 -34.39
N PHE A 3 34.21 -27.02 -33.82
CA PHE A 3 33.56 -26.64 -32.57
C PHE A 3 32.23 -27.36 -32.32
N LEU A 4 32.00 -27.79 -31.08
CA LEU A 4 30.67 -27.88 -30.49
C LEU A 4 30.73 -27.39 -29.05
N ILE A 5 30.52 -26.08 -28.91
CA ILE A 5 30.16 -25.43 -27.65
C ILE A 5 28.68 -25.77 -27.44
N LEU A 6 28.39 -26.72 -26.55
CA LEU A 6 27.04 -26.90 -26.03
C LEU A 6 26.79 -25.80 -25.01
N VAL A 7 26.37 -24.63 -25.50
CA VAL A 7 25.72 -23.61 -24.66
C VAL A 7 24.35 -24.19 -24.30
N LEU A 8 24.29 -24.80 -23.12
CA LEU A 8 23.02 -25.05 -22.45
C LEU A 8 22.51 -23.67 -21.99
N CYS A 9 21.81 -22.95 -22.88
CA CYS A 9 20.95 -21.85 -22.47
C CYS A 9 19.81 -22.45 -21.63
N ALA A 10 20.07 -22.70 -20.36
CA ALA A 10 19.03 -22.66 -19.36
C ALA A 10 18.52 -21.22 -19.37
N ALA A 11 17.49 -20.96 -20.16
CA ALA A 11 16.61 -19.84 -19.91
C ALA A 11 15.99 -20.10 -18.54
N VAL A 12 16.68 -19.67 -17.49
CA VAL A 12 16.00 -19.31 -16.25
C VAL A 12 15.10 -18.17 -16.67
N VAL A 13 13.84 -18.49 -16.94
CA VAL A 13 12.76 -17.52 -16.89
C VAL A 13 12.87 -16.92 -15.49
N ALA A 14 13.53 -15.77 -15.39
CA ALA A 14 13.42 -14.93 -14.22
C ALA A 14 11.92 -14.71 -13.98
N ALA A 15 11.51 -14.80 -12.72
CA ALA A 15 10.15 -14.73 -12.21
C ALA A 15 9.26 -13.72 -12.99
N ASP A 16 7.97 -13.95 -13.21
CA ASP A 16 6.97 -13.69 -12.17
C ASP A 16 5.53 -14.01 -12.63
N PRO A 17 4.88 -15.02 -12.06
CA PRO A 17 3.44 -15.16 -12.12
C PRO A 17 2.72 -14.59 -10.88
N HIS A 18 3.40 -14.46 -9.72
CA HIS A 18 2.70 -14.29 -8.44
C HIS A 18 2.56 -12.86 -7.89
N TRP A 19 3.42 -11.88 -8.22
CA TRP A 19 3.15 -10.51 -7.78
C TRP A 19 2.20 -9.75 -8.70
N LYS A 20 2.05 -10.20 -9.96
CA LYS A 20 1.32 -9.42 -10.98
C LYS A 20 -0.18 -9.37 -10.73
N MET A 21 -0.78 -10.33 -10.06
CA MET A 21 -2.24 -10.37 -9.92
C MET A 21 -2.62 -10.87 -8.53
N LEU A 22 -3.55 -10.18 -7.87
CA LEU A 22 -4.39 -10.83 -6.87
C LEU A 22 -5.36 -11.76 -7.58
N ASP A 23 -5.73 -12.86 -6.94
CA ASP A 23 -6.80 -13.70 -7.45
C ASP A 23 -8.09 -12.86 -7.59
N HIS A 24 -8.90 -13.14 -8.61
CA HIS A 24 -10.12 -12.38 -8.85
C HIS A 24 -11.04 -12.34 -7.61
N ASP A 25 -11.16 -13.46 -6.90
CA ASP A 25 -11.99 -13.53 -5.69
C ASP A 25 -11.41 -12.66 -4.57
N GLU A 26 -10.08 -12.57 -4.45
CA GLU A 26 -9.42 -11.68 -3.50
C GLU A 26 -9.62 -10.21 -3.84
N VAL A 27 -9.54 -9.86 -5.13
CA VAL A 27 -9.80 -8.50 -5.60
C VAL A 27 -11.20 -8.05 -5.21
N GLU A 28 -12.21 -8.90 -5.41
CA GLU A 28 -13.58 -8.59 -5.05
C GLU A 28 -13.77 -8.47 -3.52
N VAL A 29 -13.07 -9.29 -2.73
CA VAL A 29 -13.06 -9.18 -1.26
C VAL A 29 -12.43 -7.87 -0.80
N VAL A 30 -11.28 -7.47 -1.35
CA VAL A 30 -10.60 -6.21 -1.03
C VAL A 30 -11.49 -5.03 -1.40
N LYS A 31 -12.05 -5.02 -2.62
CA LYS A 31 -12.96 -3.96 -3.07
C LYS A 31 -14.20 -3.85 -2.17
N LYS A 32 -14.84 -4.97 -1.84
CA LYS A 32 -16.04 -4.99 -0.99
C LYS A 32 -15.74 -4.41 0.38
N THR A 33 -14.73 -4.94 1.06
CA THR A 33 -14.40 -4.52 2.44
C THR A 33 -13.87 -3.09 2.49
N TRP A 34 -13.11 -2.64 1.48
CA TRP A 34 -12.68 -1.24 1.37
C TRP A 34 -13.85 -0.27 1.23
N ASN A 35 -14.86 -0.62 0.42
CA ASN A 35 -16.04 0.21 0.20
C ASN A 35 -16.83 0.47 1.50
N GLU A 36 -16.72 -0.38 2.51
CA GLU A 36 -17.39 -0.23 3.80
C GLU A 36 -16.71 0.82 4.70
N VAL A 37 -15.44 1.15 4.44
CA VAL A 37 -14.65 2.06 5.30
C VAL A 37 -14.09 3.29 4.60
N LYS A 38 -14.02 3.32 3.26
CA LYS A 38 -13.31 4.40 2.53
C LYS A 38 -13.85 5.81 2.76
N ASN A 39 -15.07 5.95 3.28
CA ASN A 39 -15.66 7.26 3.63
C ASN A 39 -15.43 7.66 5.10
N LYS A 40 -14.48 6.99 5.78
CA LYS A 40 -14.08 7.22 7.18
C LYS A 40 -12.66 7.77 7.26
N GLU A 41 -12.29 8.66 6.34
CA GLU A 41 -10.89 9.06 6.12
C GLU A 41 -10.24 9.61 7.38
N THR A 42 -10.92 10.51 8.07
CA THR A 42 -10.42 11.13 9.31
C THR A 42 -10.33 10.13 10.47
N GLU A 43 -11.22 9.13 10.52
CA GLU A 43 -11.19 8.07 11.53
C GLU A 43 -10.02 7.11 11.28
N ILE A 44 -9.79 6.72 10.02
CA ILE A 44 -8.64 5.90 9.61
C ILE A 44 -7.33 6.60 10.03
N LEU A 45 -7.14 7.86 9.61
CA LEU A 45 -5.90 8.57 9.93
C LEU A 45 -5.74 8.81 11.44
N ALA A 46 -6.82 9.08 12.16
CA ALA A 46 -6.77 9.26 13.60
C ALA A 46 -6.43 7.96 14.35
N ALA A 47 -6.93 6.80 13.89
CA ALA A 47 -6.58 5.51 14.46
C ALA A 47 -5.08 5.21 14.29
N ILE A 48 -4.53 5.47 13.10
CA ILE A 48 -3.10 5.27 12.81
C ILE A 48 -2.24 6.18 13.68
N PHE A 49 -2.52 7.49 13.74
CA PHE A 49 -1.74 8.41 14.57
C PHE A 49 -1.87 8.15 16.08
N LYS A 50 -3.00 7.57 16.52
CA LYS A 50 -3.19 7.16 17.91
C LYS A 50 -2.27 6.00 18.29
N GLU A 51 -2.10 5.03 17.40
CA GLU A 51 -1.25 3.87 17.61
C GLU A 51 0.24 4.19 17.38
N HIS A 52 0.52 5.08 16.41
CA HIS A 52 1.87 5.48 16.00
C HIS A 52 2.05 7.02 15.99
N PRO A 53 2.27 7.64 17.16
CA PRO A 53 2.54 9.09 17.25
C PRO A 53 3.82 9.51 16.53
N ASP A 54 4.78 8.61 16.33
CA ASP A 54 5.99 8.85 15.55
C ASP A 54 5.68 9.07 14.06
N ILE A 55 4.67 8.38 13.50
CA ILE A 55 4.15 8.62 12.16
C ILE A 55 3.50 9.99 12.08
N GLN A 56 2.69 10.39 13.08
CA GLN A 56 2.12 11.74 13.14
C GLN A 56 3.22 12.82 13.12
N ASN A 57 4.32 12.59 13.84
CA ASN A 57 5.42 13.54 13.94
C ASN A 57 6.22 13.71 12.64
N LYS A 58 6.04 12.83 11.64
CA LYS A 58 6.59 13.05 10.28
C LYS A 58 5.86 14.14 9.51
N PHE A 59 4.69 14.59 9.97
CA PHE A 59 3.93 15.67 9.36
C PHE A 59 4.14 16.97 10.15
N PRO A 60 4.93 17.94 9.65
CA PRO A 60 5.23 19.18 10.40
C PRO A 60 3.98 19.95 10.84
N MET A 61 2.89 19.84 10.08
CA MET A 61 1.62 20.49 10.40
C MET A 61 0.87 19.84 11.57
N PHE A 62 1.17 18.59 11.90
CA PHE A 62 0.50 17.77 12.92
C PHE A 62 1.40 17.43 14.12
N ALA A 63 2.72 17.54 13.96
CA ALA A 63 3.68 17.28 15.01
C ALA A 63 3.38 18.11 16.29
N GLY A 64 3.39 17.43 17.44
CA GLY A 64 3.13 18.05 18.75
C GLY A 64 1.67 18.46 19.03
N LYS A 65 0.73 18.27 18.11
CA LYS A 65 -0.70 18.54 18.34
C LYS A 65 -1.41 17.30 18.89
N SER A 66 -2.41 17.50 19.76
CA SER A 66 -3.25 16.37 20.20
C SER A 66 -4.19 15.93 19.08
N LEU A 67 -4.57 14.64 19.07
CA LEU A 67 -5.53 14.14 18.08
C LEU A 67 -6.87 14.87 18.12
N ASP A 68 -7.32 15.29 19.31
CA ASP A 68 -8.57 16.05 19.45
C ASP A 68 -8.50 17.41 18.74
N GLN A 69 -7.34 18.06 18.74
CA GLN A 69 -7.10 19.29 17.98
C GLN A 69 -7.04 19.03 16.47
N LEU A 70 -6.55 17.86 16.06
CA LEU A 70 -6.38 17.50 14.65
C LEU A 70 -7.69 17.09 13.99
N LYS A 71 -8.49 16.25 14.64
CA LYS A 71 -9.69 15.61 14.06
C LYS A 71 -10.74 16.60 13.54
N SER A 72 -10.80 17.81 14.10
CA SER A 72 -11.72 18.88 13.69
C SER A 72 -11.10 19.86 12.68
N SER A 73 -9.82 19.70 12.35
CA SER A 73 -9.10 20.65 11.51
C SER A 73 -9.20 20.31 10.02
N GLN A 74 -9.48 21.31 9.19
CA GLN A 74 -9.51 21.16 7.73
C GLN A 74 -8.22 20.55 7.14
N PRO A 75 -7.01 20.90 7.61
CA PRO A 75 -5.80 20.30 7.05
C PRO A 75 -5.67 18.80 7.35
N PHE A 76 -6.16 18.34 8.50
CA PHE A 76 -6.19 16.91 8.82
C PHE A 76 -7.14 16.16 7.90
N SER A 77 -8.36 16.66 7.71
CA SER A 77 -9.33 16.07 6.76
C SER A 77 -8.78 16.02 5.35
N LEU A 78 -8.14 17.10 4.88
CA LEU A 78 -7.52 17.14 3.55
C LEU A 78 -6.42 16.08 3.39
N HIS A 79 -5.58 15.88 4.41
CA HIS A 79 -4.53 14.89 4.34
C HIS A 79 -5.08 13.46 4.38
N ALA A 80 -6.07 13.21 5.23
CA ALA A 80 -6.77 11.95 5.31
C ALA A 80 -7.41 11.56 3.96
N THR A 81 -8.10 12.51 3.31
CA THR A 81 -8.68 12.30 1.97
C THR A 81 -7.62 11.92 0.93
N ARG A 82 -6.43 12.54 0.95
CA ARG A 82 -5.34 12.21 0.01
C ARG A 82 -4.86 10.76 0.17
N ILE A 83 -4.67 10.31 1.42
CA ILE A 83 -4.25 8.94 1.72
C ILE A 83 -5.30 7.95 1.23
N VAL A 84 -6.55 8.12 1.62
CA VAL A 84 -7.64 7.21 1.23
C VAL A 84 -7.87 7.23 -0.28
N SER A 85 -7.74 8.39 -0.93
CA SER A 85 -7.85 8.49 -2.38
C SER A 85 -6.75 7.69 -3.10
N PHE A 86 -5.51 7.73 -2.60
CA PHE A 86 -4.41 6.90 -3.13
C PHE A 86 -4.69 5.41 -2.97
N ILE A 87 -5.12 4.96 -1.77
CA ILE A 87 -5.46 3.55 -1.52
C ILE A 87 -6.63 3.12 -2.41
N THR A 88 -7.64 3.97 -2.56
CA THR A 88 -8.79 3.74 -3.46
C THR A 88 -8.34 3.62 -4.91
N GLN A 89 -7.42 4.48 -5.36
CA GLN A 89 -6.86 4.41 -6.70
C GLN A 89 -6.14 3.08 -6.92
N TYR A 90 -5.26 2.67 -6.00
CA TYR A 90 -4.59 1.38 -6.05
C TYR A 90 -5.59 0.22 -6.15
N ILE A 91 -6.58 0.16 -5.24
CA ILE A 91 -7.60 -0.88 -5.22
C ILE A 91 -8.44 -0.90 -6.51
N SER A 92 -8.72 0.26 -7.09
CA SER A 92 -9.49 0.35 -8.35
C SER A 92 -8.73 -0.22 -9.55
N LEU A 93 -7.39 -0.26 -9.49
CA LEU A 93 -6.54 -0.82 -10.54
C LEU A 93 -6.35 -2.34 -10.39
N LEU A 94 -6.76 -2.94 -9.27
CA LEU A 94 -6.62 -4.39 -9.06
C LEU A 94 -7.57 -5.22 -9.94
N GLY A 95 -7.10 -6.40 -10.36
CA GLY A 95 -7.86 -7.40 -11.12
C GLY A 95 -7.74 -7.30 -12.63
N HIS A 96 -6.84 -6.47 -13.14
CA HIS A 96 -6.67 -6.18 -14.56
C HIS A 96 -5.18 -6.24 -14.93
N ASP A 97 -4.83 -6.99 -15.97
CA ASP A 97 -3.42 -7.09 -16.43
C ASP A 97 -2.96 -5.79 -17.09
N GLU A 98 -3.88 -5.13 -17.79
CA GLU A 98 -3.65 -3.88 -18.51
C GLU A 98 -3.36 -2.69 -17.59
N THR A 99 -3.73 -2.77 -16.31
CA THR A 99 -3.50 -1.71 -15.32
C THR A 99 -2.17 -1.85 -14.58
N GLN A 100 -1.44 -2.96 -14.76
CA GLN A 100 -0.16 -3.21 -14.06
C GLN A 100 0.88 -2.09 -14.25
N PRO A 101 1.05 -1.49 -15.45
CA PRO A 101 1.94 -0.34 -15.60
C PRO A 101 1.49 0.87 -14.75
N ALA A 102 0.19 1.10 -14.62
CA ALA A 102 -0.35 2.19 -13.81
C ALA A 102 -0.15 1.92 -12.31
N VAL A 103 -0.37 0.69 -11.85
CA VAL A 103 -0.09 0.27 -10.46
C VAL A 103 1.38 0.53 -10.12
N LYS A 104 2.31 0.04 -10.95
CA LYS A 104 3.75 0.30 -10.75
C LYS A 104 4.06 1.79 -10.70
N THR A 105 3.48 2.58 -11.60
CA THR A 105 3.71 4.03 -11.67
C THR A 105 3.32 4.71 -10.35
N ILE A 106 2.10 4.51 -9.86
CA ILE A 106 1.63 5.18 -8.64
C ILE A 106 2.36 4.70 -7.39
N LEU A 107 2.70 3.41 -7.30
CA LEU A 107 3.39 2.84 -6.15
C LEU A 107 4.87 3.25 -6.12
N ASN A 108 5.54 3.30 -7.27
CA ASN A 108 6.90 3.82 -7.36
C ASN A 108 6.95 5.29 -6.96
N GLU A 109 6.02 6.11 -7.47
CA GLU A 109 5.92 7.53 -7.12
C GLU A 109 5.68 7.69 -5.61
N MET A 110 4.79 6.88 -5.01
CA MET A 110 4.58 6.86 -3.57
C MET A 110 5.90 6.55 -2.83
N GLY A 111 6.61 5.48 -3.20
CA GLY A 111 7.88 5.11 -2.57
C GLY A 111 8.95 6.20 -2.67
N GLN A 112 9.13 6.82 -3.84
CA GLN A 112 10.08 7.93 -4.01
C GLN A 112 9.71 9.14 -3.15
N ASN A 113 8.43 9.50 -3.14
CA ASN A 113 7.92 10.62 -2.36
C ASN A 113 8.12 10.41 -0.85
N HIS A 114 7.99 9.17 -0.36
CA HIS A 114 8.20 8.84 1.06
C HIS A 114 9.68 8.70 1.40
N ARG A 115 10.52 8.22 0.47
CA ARG A 115 11.99 8.25 0.60
C ARG A 115 12.50 9.66 0.82
N ASN A 116 12.05 10.61 0.01
CA ASN A 116 12.43 12.03 0.11
C ASN A 116 12.03 12.68 1.46
N ARG A 117 11.11 12.06 2.21
CA ARG A 117 10.65 12.53 3.53
C ARG A 117 11.27 11.74 4.69
N GLY A 118 12.19 10.81 4.41
CA GLY A 118 12.85 9.99 5.41
C GLY A 118 11.87 9.08 6.16
N VAL A 119 10.84 8.58 5.46
CA VAL A 119 9.93 7.54 5.97
C VAL A 119 10.63 6.20 5.83
N THR A 120 10.54 5.36 6.86
CA THR A 120 11.16 4.03 6.88
C THR A 120 10.18 2.95 6.45
N LYS A 121 10.69 1.76 6.09
CA LYS A 121 9.84 0.58 5.83
C LYS A 121 9.00 0.23 7.06
N GLN A 122 9.63 0.23 8.25
CA GLN A 122 8.95 -0.01 9.52
C GLN A 122 7.74 0.91 9.70
N GLN A 123 7.86 2.21 9.43
CA GLN A 123 6.73 3.14 9.57
C GLN A 123 5.61 2.88 8.55
N LEU A 124 5.96 2.39 7.35
CA LEU A 124 4.97 1.99 6.36
C LEU A 124 4.27 0.68 6.74
N GLU A 125 4.98 -0.26 7.36
CA GLU A 125 4.43 -1.52 7.90
C GLU A 125 3.51 -1.24 9.09
N GLU A 126 3.93 -0.37 10.02
CA GLU A 126 3.13 0.13 11.14
C GLU A 126 1.85 0.81 10.65
N PHE A 127 1.96 1.67 9.65
CA PHE A 127 0.80 2.28 8.99
C PHE A 127 -0.17 1.20 8.44
N GLY A 128 0.34 0.20 7.73
CA GLY A 128 -0.49 -0.86 7.14
C GLY A 128 -1.14 -1.75 8.19
N SER A 129 -0.41 -2.09 9.25
CA SER A 129 -0.92 -2.86 10.39
C SER A 129 -2.08 -2.13 11.07
N SER A 130 -1.93 -0.83 11.36
CA SER A 130 -3.02 -0.03 11.92
C SER A 130 -4.20 0.12 10.97
N LEU A 131 -3.95 0.24 9.66
CA LEU A 131 -5.02 0.26 8.66
C LEU A 131 -5.78 -1.08 8.67
N MET A 132 -5.10 -2.21 8.63
CA MET A 132 -5.73 -3.54 8.67
C MET A 132 -6.53 -3.76 9.97
N LYS A 133 -6.01 -3.30 11.11
CA LYS A 133 -6.75 -3.31 12.37
C LYS A 133 -8.04 -2.49 12.28
N PHE A 134 -7.98 -1.29 11.70
CA PHE A 134 -9.17 -0.48 11.44
C PHE A 134 -10.15 -1.20 10.50
N MET A 135 -9.67 -1.81 9.42
CA MET A 135 -10.50 -2.61 8.51
C MET A 135 -11.23 -3.74 9.27
N LYS A 136 -10.53 -4.46 10.14
CA LYS A 136 -11.07 -5.57 10.94
C LYS A 136 -12.17 -5.12 11.90
N GLU A 137 -12.04 -3.93 12.46
CA GLU A 137 -13.02 -3.36 13.40
C GLU A 137 -14.25 -2.74 12.70
N HIS A 138 -14.12 -2.36 11.42
CA HIS A 138 -15.10 -1.50 10.75
C HIS A 138 -15.65 -2.01 9.42
N SER A 139 -15.29 -3.23 9.02
CA SER A 139 -15.82 -3.90 7.83
C SER A 139 -16.25 -5.33 8.14
N SER A 140 -16.88 -5.98 7.16
CA SER A 140 -17.26 -7.39 7.16
C SER A 140 -16.02 -8.27 7.08
N TRP A 141 -15.26 -8.36 8.18
CA TRP A 141 -13.98 -9.04 8.23
C TRP A 141 -14.11 -10.54 8.56
N ASN A 142 -13.37 -11.37 7.82
CA ASN A 142 -13.23 -12.80 8.04
C ASN A 142 -11.86 -13.28 7.50
N ASP A 143 -11.56 -14.56 7.62
CA ASP A 143 -10.27 -15.13 7.19
C ASP A 143 -9.97 -14.89 5.70
N LYS A 144 -11.00 -14.84 4.84
CA LYS A 144 -10.82 -14.52 3.42
C LYS A 144 -10.43 -13.05 3.22
N ALA A 145 -11.04 -12.13 3.96
CA ALA A 145 -10.66 -10.73 3.96
C ALA A 145 -9.23 -10.56 4.46
N GLU A 146 -8.87 -11.24 5.55
CA GLU A 146 -7.52 -11.18 6.11
C GLU A 146 -6.47 -11.65 5.12
N HIS A 147 -6.68 -12.80 4.46
CA HIS A 147 -5.80 -13.30 3.41
C HIS A 147 -5.69 -12.32 2.23
N ALA A 148 -6.82 -11.90 1.66
CA ALA A 148 -6.84 -11.04 0.48
C ALA A 148 -6.17 -9.68 0.73
N TRP A 149 -6.32 -9.11 1.94
CA TRP A 149 -5.65 -7.87 2.31
C TRP A 149 -4.15 -8.05 2.55
N HIS A 150 -3.70 -9.15 3.16
CA HIS A 150 -2.27 -9.44 3.25
C HIS A 150 -1.64 -9.52 1.86
N ASP A 151 -2.25 -10.26 0.94
CA ASP A 151 -1.76 -10.36 -0.44
C ASP A 151 -1.73 -9.01 -1.16
N ALA A 152 -2.76 -8.17 -0.97
CA ALA A 152 -2.79 -6.81 -1.51
C ALA A 152 -1.65 -5.94 -0.95
N MET A 153 -1.45 -5.98 0.36
CA MET A 153 -0.43 -5.19 1.05
C MET A 153 0.98 -5.66 0.69
N ASP A 154 1.21 -6.97 0.59
CA ASP A 154 2.50 -7.54 0.19
C ASP A 154 2.89 -7.11 -1.22
N LYS A 155 1.95 -7.17 -2.17
CA LYS A 155 2.17 -6.70 -3.55
C LYS A 155 2.41 -5.18 -3.60
N MET A 156 1.70 -4.41 -2.78
CA MET A 156 1.93 -2.97 -2.64
C MET A 156 3.34 -2.69 -2.09
N TYR A 157 3.72 -3.34 -0.99
CA TYR A 157 5.00 -3.14 -0.32
C TYR A 157 6.19 -3.60 -1.15
N PHE A 158 6.04 -4.65 -1.95
CA PHE A 158 7.07 -5.05 -2.91
C PHE A 158 7.55 -3.87 -3.77
N VAL A 159 6.60 -3.14 -4.38
CA VAL A 159 6.93 -1.99 -5.24
C VAL A 159 7.39 -0.78 -4.42
N ILE A 160 6.64 -0.45 -3.37
CA ILE A 160 6.95 0.73 -2.54
C ILE A 160 8.33 0.60 -1.91
N PHE A 161 8.69 -0.56 -1.36
CA PHE A 161 9.98 -0.76 -0.67
C PHE A 161 11.15 -0.79 -1.63
N SER A 162 10.99 -1.39 -2.82
CA SER A 162 12.00 -1.31 -3.87
C SER A 162 12.27 0.15 -4.25
N SER A 163 11.21 0.94 -4.45
CA SER A 163 11.32 2.38 -4.72
C SER A 163 11.91 3.15 -3.54
N LEU A 164 11.49 2.82 -2.30
CA LEU A 164 11.99 3.43 -1.08
C LEU A 164 13.50 3.22 -0.91
N ASP A 165 14.04 2.09 -1.38
CA ASP A 165 15.48 1.79 -1.38
C ASP A 165 16.26 2.48 -2.51
N GLY A 166 15.57 3.10 -3.47
CA GLY A 166 16.17 3.75 -4.65
C GLY A 166 16.20 2.86 -5.90
N HIS A 167 15.39 1.78 -5.91
CA HIS A 167 15.31 0.80 -6.99
C HIS A 167 13.87 0.68 -7.48
N PRO A 168 13.27 1.69 -8.14
CA PRO A 168 11.89 1.61 -8.61
C PRO A 168 11.68 0.43 -9.56
N VAL A 169 10.54 -0.26 -9.41
CA VAL A 169 10.20 -1.45 -10.23
C VAL A 169 9.81 -1.01 -11.64
N GLN A 170 10.43 -1.61 -12.67
CA GLN A 170 10.17 -1.27 -14.08
C GLN A 170 8.93 -1.96 -14.64
#